data_AF-A0AAP6JH32-F1
#
_entry.id   AF-A0AAP6JH32-F1
#
_cell.length_a   1.000
_cell.length_b   1.000
_cell.length_c   1.000
_cell.angle_alpha   90.00
_cell.angle_beta   90.00
_cell.angle_gamma   90.00
#
_symmetry.space_group_name_H-M   'P 1'
#
loop_
_entity.id
_entity.type
_entity.pdbx_description
1 polymer ?
#
loop_
_entity_poly.entity_id
_entity_poly.type
_entity_poly.pdbx_seq_one_letter_code
_entity_poly.pdbx_strand_id
1 'polypeptide(L)'
;MSEHDQAEHESAIREAARSARVVAFCSNLTETGLLQRAAEQRGEPYREIRMGMADAAMRERFQYLKTLTGQTTLPQVFVEGQFIGGIEDYLKRDEGQPYGEVNHARRWVEILAYAGLLPFLAGALGLLLLAAGITLPVGLGEGFFIQWQLAYGAVILSFLGATHWGMGLAGGRGLGKGDFLAAVLPALLAWLSLLLPSSPGLMLLIAGFVLWWLYEYRISARLAYAGWYQAVRRNLSWTVAGLLLLSLLFIQ
;
A
#
# COMPACT_ATOMS: atom_id res chain seq x y z
N MET A 1 4.17 -38.15 6.34
CA MET A 1 2.94 -37.70 5.67
C MET A 1 3.17 -37.91 4.19
N SER A 2 2.36 -38.72 3.53
CA SER A 2 2.55 -38.98 2.10
C SER A 2 2.13 -37.75 1.29
N GLU A 3 2.68 -37.54 0.08
CA GLU A 3 2.21 -36.48 -0.82
C GLU A 3 0.70 -36.60 -1.13
N HIS A 4 0.15 -37.82 -1.04
CA HIS A 4 -1.26 -38.11 -1.22
C HIS A 4 -2.13 -37.52 -0.11
N ASP A 5 -1.73 -37.71 1.16
CA ASP A 5 -2.46 -37.16 2.32
C ASP A 5 -2.46 -35.63 2.29
N GLN A 6 -1.37 -35.01 1.86
CA GLN A 6 -1.26 -33.55 1.82
C GLN A 6 -2.18 -32.93 0.75
N ALA A 7 -2.27 -33.56 -0.43
CA ALA A 7 -3.15 -33.13 -1.51
C ALA A 7 -4.64 -33.22 -1.12
N GLU A 8 -5.02 -34.25 -0.35
CA GLU A 8 -6.39 -34.44 0.13
C GLU A 8 -6.79 -33.36 1.16
N HIS A 9 -5.90 -33.02 2.08
CA HIS A 9 -6.13 -31.93 3.04
C HIS A 9 -6.24 -30.56 2.35
N GLU A 10 -5.43 -30.33 1.31
CA GLU A 10 -5.50 -29.12 0.49
C GLU A 10 -6.84 -29.01 -0.25
N SER A 11 -7.27 -30.07 -0.93
CA SER A 11 -8.55 -30.05 -1.67
C SER A 11 -9.72 -29.83 -0.71
N ALA A 12 -9.71 -30.49 0.45
CA ALA A 12 -10.74 -30.33 1.46
C ALA A 12 -10.84 -28.88 1.98
N ILE A 13 -9.71 -28.19 2.22
CA ILE A 13 -9.74 -26.79 2.65
C ILE A 13 -10.24 -25.86 1.54
N ARG A 14 -9.80 -26.06 0.30
CA ARG A 14 -10.23 -25.23 -0.83
C ARG A 14 -11.71 -25.40 -1.15
N GLU A 15 -12.20 -26.64 -1.09
CA GLU A 15 -13.61 -26.95 -1.25
C GLU A 15 -14.44 -26.33 -0.12
N ALA A 16 -13.99 -26.49 1.13
CA ALA A 16 -14.70 -25.96 2.27
C ALA A 16 -14.72 -24.42 2.29
N ALA A 17 -13.63 -23.76 1.88
CA ALA A 17 -13.58 -22.30 1.74
C ALA A 17 -14.55 -21.73 0.68
N ARG A 18 -14.96 -22.55 -0.30
CA ARG A 18 -15.91 -22.19 -1.38
C ARG A 18 -17.33 -22.67 -1.11
N SER A 19 -17.57 -23.32 0.03
CA SER A 19 -18.83 -23.97 0.34
C SER A 19 -19.98 -23.01 0.70
N ALA A 20 -19.67 -21.74 0.94
CA ALA A 20 -20.63 -20.65 1.08
C ALA A 20 -19.98 -19.35 0.61
N ARG A 21 -20.77 -18.29 0.48
CA ARG A 21 -20.24 -16.96 0.14
C ARG A 21 -19.31 -16.44 1.24
N VAL A 22 -19.65 -16.66 2.50
CA VAL A 22 -18.81 -16.33 3.66
C VAL A 22 -18.53 -17.61 4.44
N VAL A 23 -17.25 -17.97 4.59
CA VAL A 23 -16.83 -19.16 5.32
C VAL A 23 -15.86 -18.76 6.42
N ALA A 24 -16.11 -19.17 7.66
CA ALA A 24 -15.21 -18.92 8.78
C ALA A 24 -14.64 -20.22 9.32
N PHE A 25 -13.32 -20.38 9.26
CA PHE A 25 -12.60 -21.40 10.02
C PHE A 25 -12.36 -20.88 11.43
N CYS A 26 -12.85 -21.59 12.43
CA CYS A 26 -12.83 -21.15 13.82
C CYS A 26 -12.41 -22.29 14.76
N SER A 27 -11.92 -21.93 15.94
CA SER A 27 -11.70 -22.92 16.99
C SER A 27 -13.02 -23.24 17.70
N ASN A 28 -13.07 -24.34 18.45
CA ASN A 28 -14.25 -24.68 19.25
C ASN A 28 -14.64 -23.62 20.29
N LEU A 29 -13.71 -22.72 20.65
CA LEU A 29 -13.87 -21.67 21.65
C LEU A 29 -14.18 -20.30 21.05
N THR A 30 -14.11 -20.15 19.72
CA THR A 30 -14.28 -18.85 19.06
C THR A 30 -15.75 -18.52 18.91
N GLU A 31 -16.17 -17.36 19.42
CA GLU A 31 -17.52 -16.84 19.20
C GLU A 31 -17.63 -16.15 17.83
N THR A 32 -18.48 -16.68 16.96
CA THR A 32 -18.72 -16.21 15.60
C THR A 32 -20.04 -15.44 15.45
N GLY A 33 -20.79 -15.24 16.54
CA GLY A 33 -22.14 -14.67 16.48
C GLY A 33 -22.23 -13.28 15.85
N LEU A 34 -21.22 -12.42 16.06
CA LEU A 34 -21.17 -11.10 15.40
C LEU A 34 -20.94 -11.22 13.89
N LEU A 35 -20.07 -12.14 13.48
CA LEU A 35 -19.77 -12.40 12.08
C LEU A 35 -21.01 -12.95 11.35
N GLN A 36 -21.69 -13.91 11.97
CA GLN A 36 -22.92 -14.50 11.43
C GLN A 36 -24.01 -13.45 11.26
N ARG A 37 -24.30 -12.64 12.29
CA ARG A 37 -25.33 -11.59 12.19
C ARG A 37 -25.00 -10.57 11.10
N ALA A 38 -23.72 -10.19 10.97
CA ALA A 38 -23.30 -9.26 9.93
C ALA A 38 -23.49 -9.86 8.52
N ALA A 39 -23.20 -11.16 8.34
CA ALA A 39 -23.45 -11.85 7.07
C ALA A 39 -24.95 -11.98 6.76
N GLU A 40 -25.77 -12.31 7.75
CA GLU A 40 -27.23 -12.40 7.62
C GLU A 40 -27.85 -11.03 7.27
N GLN A 41 -27.42 -9.95 7.94
CA GLN A 41 -27.87 -8.59 7.62
C GLN A 41 -27.52 -8.19 6.18
N ARG A 42 -26.40 -8.71 5.66
CA ARG A 42 -25.92 -8.48 4.29
C ARG A 42 -26.53 -9.46 3.26
N GLY A 43 -27.37 -10.39 3.69
CA GLY A 43 -27.92 -11.44 2.83
C GLY A 43 -26.86 -12.40 2.25
N GLU A 44 -25.70 -12.53 2.90
CA GLU A 44 -24.61 -13.37 2.44
C GLU A 44 -24.69 -14.76 3.09
N PRO A 45 -24.78 -15.86 2.30
CA PRO A 45 -24.75 -17.21 2.84
C PRO A 45 -23.49 -17.43 3.68
N TYR A 46 -23.68 -17.72 4.97
CA TYR A 46 -22.62 -17.90 5.96
C TYR A 46 -22.47 -19.37 6.35
N ARG A 47 -21.22 -19.85 6.44
CA ARG A 47 -20.90 -21.17 6.96
C ARG A 47 -19.71 -21.15 7.90
N GLU A 48 -19.84 -21.86 9.00
CA GLU A 48 -18.78 -22.03 9.99
C GLU A 48 -18.15 -23.42 9.87
N ILE A 49 -16.82 -23.48 9.94
CA ILE A 49 -16.06 -24.73 9.96
C ILE A 49 -15.25 -24.77 11.25
N ARG A 50 -15.69 -25.64 12.17
CA ARG A 50 -15.03 -25.82 13.46
C ARG A 50 -13.82 -26.72 13.33
N MET A 51 -12.67 -26.19 13.75
CA MET A 51 -11.39 -26.89 13.76
C MET A 51 -11.07 -27.35 15.19
N GLY A 52 -11.52 -28.54 15.55
CA GLY A 52 -11.22 -29.15 16.84
C GLY A 52 -9.75 -29.54 16.92
N MET A 53 -8.97 -28.89 17.80
CA MET A 53 -7.53 -29.18 17.93
C MET A 53 -7.22 -30.55 18.55
N ALA A 54 -8.22 -31.27 19.06
CA ALA A 54 -8.07 -32.66 19.52
C ALA A 54 -7.87 -33.64 18.35
N ASP A 55 -8.39 -33.31 17.18
CA ASP A 55 -8.31 -34.13 15.96
C ASP A 55 -7.00 -33.86 15.20
N ALA A 56 -6.27 -34.93 14.88
CA ALA A 56 -5.01 -34.86 14.14
C ALA A 56 -5.19 -34.28 12.73
N ALA A 57 -6.23 -34.70 12.01
CA ALA A 57 -6.51 -34.22 10.67
C ALA A 57 -6.86 -32.71 10.68
N MET A 58 -7.59 -32.25 11.70
CA MET A 58 -7.91 -30.82 11.82
C MET A 58 -6.68 -29.97 12.19
N ARG A 59 -5.74 -30.52 12.96
CA ARG A 59 -4.45 -29.86 13.19
C ARG A 59 -3.65 -29.71 11.91
N GLU A 60 -3.60 -30.74 11.07
CA GLU A 60 -2.92 -30.68 9.76
C GLU A 60 -3.59 -29.68 8.81
N ARG A 61 -4.92 -29.70 8.71
CA ARG A 61 -5.70 -28.71 7.97
C ARG A 61 -5.45 -27.29 8.44
N PHE A 62 -5.32 -27.08 9.75
CA PHE A 62 -4.98 -25.77 10.31
C PHE A 62 -3.55 -25.35 9.94
N GLN A 63 -2.58 -26.26 9.96
CA GLN A 63 -1.22 -25.94 9.50
C GLN A 63 -1.21 -25.55 8.02
N TYR A 64 -1.95 -26.28 7.18
CA TYR A 64 -2.10 -25.91 5.77
C TYR A 64 -2.76 -24.53 5.60
N LEU A 65 -3.82 -24.23 6.37
CA LEU A 65 -4.43 -22.90 6.41
C LEU A 65 -3.43 -21.81 6.76
N LYS A 66 -2.56 -22.03 7.76
CA LYS A 66 -1.49 -21.07 8.09
C LYS A 66 -0.53 -20.84 6.93
N THR A 67 -0.14 -21.91 6.23
CA THR A 67 0.73 -21.80 5.05
C THR A 67 0.04 -21.06 3.91
N LEU A 68 -1.27 -21.27 3.72
CA LEU A 68 -2.06 -20.65 2.67
C LEU A 68 -2.33 -19.15 2.92
N THR A 69 -2.67 -18.79 4.15
CA THR A 69 -3.15 -17.44 4.50
C THR A 69 -2.08 -16.55 5.11
N GLY A 70 -1.00 -17.14 5.64
CA GLY A 70 0.01 -16.45 6.45
C GLY A 70 -0.48 -16.06 7.85
N GLN A 71 -1.76 -16.27 8.18
CA GLN A 71 -2.32 -15.97 9.49
C GLN A 71 -2.09 -17.14 10.44
N THR A 72 -1.52 -16.88 11.60
CA THR A 72 -1.14 -17.92 12.58
C THR A 72 -2.25 -18.28 13.57
N THR A 73 -3.31 -17.48 13.60
CA THR A 73 -4.44 -17.60 14.52
C THR A 73 -5.75 -17.90 13.79
N LEU A 74 -6.71 -18.46 14.53
CA LEU A 74 -8.12 -18.52 14.17
C LEU A 74 -8.85 -17.38 14.90
N PRO A 75 -9.98 -16.87 14.39
CA PRO A 75 -10.67 -17.30 13.17
C PRO A 75 -10.04 -16.76 11.89
N GLN A 76 -10.11 -17.56 10.82
CA GLN A 76 -9.74 -17.18 9.45
C GLN A 76 -11.01 -17.19 8.60
N VAL A 77 -11.40 -16.01 8.11
CA VAL A 77 -12.61 -15.79 7.35
C VAL A 77 -12.26 -15.75 5.86
N PHE A 78 -13.13 -16.34 5.05
CA PHE A 78 -13.04 -16.39 3.61
C PHE A 78 -14.33 -15.83 3.02
N VAL A 79 -14.22 -15.07 1.92
CA VAL A 79 -15.35 -14.58 1.14
C VAL A 79 -15.14 -15.01 -0.31
N GLU A 80 -16.11 -15.71 -0.88
CA GLU A 80 -16.04 -16.28 -2.23
C GLU A 80 -14.79 -17.16 -2.46
N GLY A 81 -14.41 -17.92 -1.43
CA GLY A 81 -13.22 -18.79 -1.46
C GLY A 81 -11.89 -18.06 -1.33
N GLN A 82 -11.87 -16.75 -1.11
CA GLN A 82 -10.66 -15.97 -0.89
C GLN A 82 -10.52 -15.58 0.58
N PHE A 83 -9.32 -15.76 1.13
CA PHE A 83 -9.03 -15.43 2.51
C PHE A 83 -9.09 -13.91 2.74
N ILE A 84 -9.83 -13.50 3.77
CA ILE A 84 -10.08 -12.09 4.10
C ILE A 84 -9.51 -11.59 5.43
N GLY A 85 -8.85 -12.45 6.22
CA GLY A 85 -8.41 -12.09 7.56
C GLY A 85 -9.35 -12.61 8.65
N GLY A 86 -9.46 -11.86 9.75
CA GLY A 86 -10.26 -12.23 10.90
C GLY A 86 -11.70 -11.73 10.86
N ILE A 87 -12.39 -11.82 12.00
CA ILE A 87 -13.76 -11.30 12.15
C ILE A 87 -13.81 -9.79 11.91
N GLU A 88 -12.86 -9.04 12.47
CA GLU A 88 -12.85 -7.57 12.32
C GLU A 88 -12.71 -7.11 10.87
N ASP A 89 -11.90 -7.83 10.08
CA ASP A 89 -11.67 -7.50 8.67
C ASP A 89 -12.97 -7.67 7.85
N TYR A 90 -13.76 -8.70 8.17
CA TYR A 90 -15.10 -8.87 7.58
C TYR A 90 -16.07 -7.76 8.00
N LEU A 91 -16.09 -7.40 9.28
CA LEU A 91 -17.01 -6.39 9.80
C LEU A 91 -16.71 -4.99 9.23
N LYS A 92 -15.43 -4.67 9.01
CA LYS A 92 -14.98 -3.42 8.38
C LYS A 92 -15.19 -3.36 6.86
N ARG A 93 -15.63 -4.46 6.24
CA ARG A 93 -15.85 -4.54 4.78
C ARG A 93 -17.03 -3.68 4.35
N ASP A 94 -16.85 -2.90 3.29
CA ASP A 94 -17.92 -2.19 2.59
C ASP A 94 -18.70 -3.16 1.68
N GLU A 95 -20.04 -3.07 1.69
CA GLU A 95 -20.92 -3.98 0.95
C GLU A 95 -20.69 -3.84 -0.57
N GLY A 96 -20.05 -4.84 -1.19
CA GLY A 96 -19.94 -4.93 -2.65
C GLY A 96 -18.52 -4.94 -3.24
N GLN A 97 -17.44 -4.85 -2.43
CA GLN A 97 -16.07 -4.94 -2.98
C GLN A 97 -15.53 -6.38 -3.02
N PRO A 98 -15.08 -6.89 -4.19
CA PRO A 98 -14.45 -8.20 -4.32
C PRO A 98 -13.02 -8.18 -3.74
N TYR A 99 -12.75 -9.08 -2.78
CA TYR A 99 -11.57 -9.02 -1.91
C TYR A 99 -10.22 -9.32 -2.63
N GLY A 100 -10.25 -10.07 -3.73
CA GLY A 100 -9.05 -10.50 -4.46
C GLY A 100 -8.41 -9.41 -5.30
N GLU A 101 -9.20 -8.47 -5.81
CA GLU A 101 -8.68 -7.33 -6.57
C GLU A 101 -7.91 -6.36 -5.67
N VAL A 102 -8.35 -6.17 -4.42
CA VAL A 102 -7.75 -5.21 -3.48
C VAL A 102 -6.32 -5.61 -3.10
N ASN A 103 -6.05 -6.89 -2.85
CA ASN A 103 -4.71 -7.35 -2.48
C ASN A 103 -3.73 -7.32 -3.66
N HIS A 104 -4.19 -7.70 -4.85
CA HIS A 104 -3.37 -7.64 -6.05
C HIS A 104 -3.05 -6.19 -6.43
N ALA A 105 -4.06 -5.31 -6.41
CA ALA A 105 -3.88 -3.88 -6.66
C ALA A 105 -2.95 -3.25 -5.62
N ARG A 106 -3.11 -3.55 -4.33
CA ARG A 106 -2.23 -3.06 -3.27
C ARG A 106 -0.77 -3.42 -3.53
N ARG A 107 -0.48 -4.69 -3.85
CA ARG A 107 0.90 -5.14 -4.12
C ARG A 107 1.51 -4.41 -5.30
N TRP A 108 0.75 -4.22 -6.38
CA TRP A 108 1.22 -3.45 -7.55
C TRP A 108 1.46 -1.98 -7.20
N VAL A 109 0.58 -1.36 -6.41
CA VAL A 109 0.77 0.01 -5.92
C VAL A 109 2.05 0.12 -5.10
N GLU A 110 2.28 -0.79 -4.14
CA GLU A 110 3.50 -0.78 -3.32
C GLU A 110 4.76 -0.96 -4.18
N ILE A 111 4.77 -1.95 -5.09
CA ILE A 111 5.92 -2.20 -5.99
C ILE A 111 6.22 -0.97 -6.85
N LEU A 112 5.21 -0.39 -7.50
CA LEU A 112 5.39 0.76 -8.39
C LEU A 112 5.78 2.01 -7.62
N ALA A 113 5.22 2.21 -6.42
CA ALA A 113 5.55 3.34 -5.56
C ALA A 113 7.02 3.30 -5.12
N TYR A 114 7.56 2.13 -4.76
CA TYR A 114 8.97 1.96 -4.43
C TYR A 114 9.89 1.94 -5.65
N ALA A 115 9.44 1.38 -6.78
CA ALA A 115 10.19 1.45 -8.04
C ALA A 115 10.37 2.90 -8.49
N GLY A 116 9.43 3.78 -8.17
CA GLY A 116 9.54 5.22 -8.37
C GLY A 116 10.73 5.88 -7.66
N LEU A 117 11.38 5.24 -6.68
CA LEU A 117 12.60 5.76 -6.05
C LEU A 117 13.86 5.57 -6.91
N LEU A 118 13.83 4.65 -7.88
CA LEU A 118 15.03 4.26 -8.64
C LEU A 118 15.71 5.47 -9.32
N PRO A 119 15.01 6.41 -9.98
CA PRO A 119 15.69 7.53 -10.60
C PRO A 119 16.27 8.53 -9.60
N PHE A 120 15.69 8.67 -8.39
CA PHE A 120 16.29 9.49 -7.32
C PHE A 120 17.59 8.85 -6.80
N LEU A 121 17.58 7.52 -6.60
CA LEU A 121 18.76 6.78 -6.15
C LEU A 121 19.88 6.83 -7.19
N ALA A 122 19.54 6.69 -8.47
CA ALA A 122 20.51 6.80 -9.57
C ALA A 122 21.15 8.20 -9.63
N GLY A 123 20.34 9.26 -9.50
CA GLY A 123 20.85 10.63 -9.45
C GLY A 123 21.77 10.89 -8.26
N ALA A 124 21.38 10.43 -7.07
CA ALA A 124 22.19 10.56 -5.86
C ALA A 124 23.49 9.76 -5.95
N LEU A 125 23.43 8.53 -6.48
CA LEU A 125 24.63 7.72 -6.71
C LEU A 125 25.58 8.39 -7.69
N GLY A 126 25.08 8.97 -8.78
CA GLY A 126 25.89 9.73 -9.74
C GLY A 126 26.69 10.85 -9.07
N LEU A 127 26.04 11.64 -8.20
CA LEU A 127 26.70 12.69 -7.41
C LEU A 127 27.75 12.11 -6.45
N LEU A 128 27.45 11.01 -5.76
CA LEU A 128 28.40 10.36 -4.86
C LEU A 128 29.63 9.80 -5.59
N LEU A 129 29.45 9.24 -6.79
CA LEU A 129 30.56 8.73 -7.61
C LEU A 129 31.48 9.88 -8.06
N LEU A 130 30.91 11.01 -8.51
CA LEU A 130 31.67 12.20 -8.88
C LEU A 130 32.44 12.76 -7.67
N ALA A 131 31.80 12.83 -6.51
CA ALA A 131 32.44 13.27 -5.26
C ALA A 131 33.58 12.35 -4.81
N ALA A 132 33.49 11.06 -5.14
CA ALA A 132 34.56 10.08 -4.92
C ALA A 132 35.70 10.17 -5.96
N GLY A 133 35.66 11.13 -6.89
CA GLY A 133 36.66 11.32 -7.93
C GLY A 133 36.54 10.34 -9.10
N ILE A 134 35.44 9.59 -9.21
CA ILE A 134 35.22 8.64 -10.30
C ILE A 134 34.84 9.41 -11.56
N THR A 135 35.62 9.24 -12.63
CA THR A 135 35.35 9.87 -13.92
C THR A 135 34.18 9.18 -14.61
N LEU A 136 33.10 9.93 -14.83
CA LEU A 136 31.93 9.48 -15.60
C LEU A 136 32.05 9.91 -17.08
N PRO A 137 31.27 9.28 -17.99
CA PRO A 137 31.17 9.70 -19.38
C PRO A 137 30.92 11.21 -19.53
N VAL A 138 31.46 11.78 -20.61
CA VAL A 138 31.31 13.21 -20.93
C VAL A 138 29.83 13.59 -20.97
N GLY A 139 29.46 14.62 -20.21
CA GLY A 139 28.08 15.11 -20.08
C GLY A 139 27.38 14.73 -18.78
N LEU A 140 27.90 13.75 -18.02
CA LEU A 140 27.37 13.34 -16.72
C LEU A 140 28.09 14.03 -15.55
N GLY A 141 28.03 15.37 -15.53
CA GLY A 141 28.57 16.18 -14.45
C GLY A 141 27.58 16.41 -13.30
N GLU A 142 28.02 17.11 -12.26
CA GLU A 142 27.18 17.44 -11.09
C GLU A 142 25.90 18.18 -11.49
N GLY A 143 26.03 19.19 -12.37
CA GLY A 143 24.89 19.95 -12.89
C GLY A 143 23.84 19.08 -13.60
N PHE A 144 24.27 18.02 -14.30
CA PHE A 144 23.34 17.08 -14.93
C PHE A 144 22.53 16.31 -13.87
N PHE A 145 23.18 15.74 -12.86
CA PHE A 145 22.50 14.98 -11.82
C PHE A 145 21.63 15.86 -10.91
N ILE A 146 22.02 17.11 -10.66
CA ILE A 146 21.18 18.08 -9.95
C ILE A 146 19.91 18.38 -10.76
N GLN A 147 20.03 18.65 -12.07
CA GLN A 147 18.88 18.89 -12.94
C GLN A 147 18.01 17.64 -13.11
N TRP A 148 18.62 16.45 -13.14
CA TRP A 148 17.91 15.17 -13.12
C TRP A 148 17.03 15.04 -11.87
N GLN A 149 17.57 15.34 -10.69
CA GLN A 149 16.84 15.29 -9.42
C GLN A 149 15.70 16.31 -9.38
N LEU A 150 15.94 17.53 -9.86
CA LEU A 150 14.91 18.58 -9.97
C LEU A 150 13.77 18.15 -10.89
N ALA A 151 14.11 17.74 -12.12
CA ALA A 151 13.13 17.34 -13.13
C ALA A 151 12.29 16.15 -12.66
N TYR A 152 12.93 15.09 -12.16
CA TYR A 152 12.22 13.91 -11.70
C TYR A 152 11.44 14.18 -10.41
N GLY A 153 12.00 14.96 -9.48
CA GLY A 153 11.31 15.42 -8.28
C GLY A 153 10.03 16.19 -8.59
N ALA A 154 10.08 17.11 -9.56
CA ALA A 154 8.92 17.85 -10.03
C ALA A 154 7.85 16.93 -10.66
N VAL A 155 8.25 15.96 -11.49
CA VAL A 155 7.33 14.98 -12.07
C VAL A 155 6.58 14.21 -10.98
N ILE A 156 7.30 13.66 -10.00
CA ILE A 156 6.68 12.87 -8.93
C ILE A 156 5.79 13.74 -8.04
N LEU A 157 6.25 14.94 -7.65
CA LEU A 157 5.46 15.85 -6.83
C LEU A 157 4.15 16.25 -7.53
N SER A 158 4.20 16.48 -8.86
CA SER A 158 3.01 16.84 -9.65
C SER A 158 1.93 15.75 -9.66
N PHE A 159 2.33 14.48 -9.58
CA PHE A 159 1.39 13.35 -9.57
C PHE A 159 0.68 13.19 -8.22
N LEU A 160 1.26 13.69 -7.11
CA LEU A 160 0.72 13.42 -5.77
C LEU A 160 -0.69 13.97 -5.54
N GLY A 161 -1.04 15.06 -6.23
CA GLY A 161 -2.38 15.64 -6.16
C GLY A 161 -3.47 14.78 -6.80
N ALA A 162 -3.11 13.97 -7.80
CA ALA A 162 -4.08 13.17 -8.56
C ALA A 162 -4.85 12.16 -7.70
N THR A 163 -4.27 11.74 -6.56
CA THR A 163 -4.91 10.82 -5.61
C THR A 163 -6.24 11.37 -5.07
N HIS A 164 -6.34 12.68 -4.86
CA HIS A 164 -7.54 13.32 -4.31
C HIS A 164 -8.65 13.39 -5.36
N TRP A 165 -8.27 13.64 -6.61
CA TRP A 165 -9.20 13.63 -7.73
C TRP A 165 -9.70 12.19 -7.97
N GLY A 166 -8.80 11.21 -7.93
CA GLY A 166 -9.14 9.78 -8.04
C GLY A 166 -10.14 9.32 -6.98
N MET A 167 -9.93 9.67 -5.71
CA MET A 167 -10.89 9.35 -4.64
C MET A 167 -12.23 10.06 -4.81
N GLY A 168 -12.22 11.33 -5.24
CA GLY A 168 -13.44 12.08 -5.53
C GLY A 168 -14.27 11.40 -6.62
N LEU A 169 -13.62 10.94 -7.69
CA LEU A 169 -14.25 10.20 -8.79
C LEU A 169 -14.75 8.81 -8.35
N ALA A 170 -14.08 8.17 -7.39
CA ALA A 170 -14.46 6.88 -6.83
C ALA A 170 -15.63 6.96 -5.81
N GLY A 171 -16.29 8.11 -5.67
CA GLY A 171 -17.40 8.30 -4.74
C GLY A 171 -16.98 8.56 -3.28
N GLY A 172 -15.73 8.97 -3.07
CA GLY A 172 -15.17 9.25 -1.75
C GLY A 172 -15.99 10.27 -0.98
N ARG A 173 -16.58 9.84 0.15
CA ARG A 173 -17.31 10.72 1.07
C ARG A 173 -16.32 11.60 1.83
N GLY A 174 -16.62 12.89 1.95
CA GLY A 174 -15.86 13.82 2.80
C GLY A 174 -14.86 14.71 2.08
N LEU A 175 -14.67 14.60 0.77
CA LEU A 175 -13.91 15.58 -0.04
C LEU A 175 -14.76 16.81 -0.34
N GLY A 176 -14.24 17.99 0.00
CA GLY A 176 -14.84 19.28 -0.32
C GLY A 176 -14.14 19.97 -1.49
N LYS A 177 -14.71 21.08 -1.98
CA LYS A 177 -14.10 21.91 -3.04
C LYS A 177 -12.65 22.31 -2.71
N GLY A 178 -12.38 22.59 -1.43
CA GLY A 178 -11.04 22.95 -0.95
C GLY A 178 -9.99 21.85 -1.15
N ASP A 179 -10.38 20.58 -1.09
CA ASP A 179 -9.44 19.46 -1.25
C ASP A 179 -9.04 19.25 -2.71
N PHE A 180 -9.99 19.45 -3.64
CA PHE A 180 -9.69 19.42 -5.07
C PHE A 180 -8.80 20.58 -5.49
N LEU A 181 -8.99 21.77 -4.89
CA LEU A 181 -8.11 22.91 -5.09
C LEU A 181 -6.72 22.66 -4.49
N ALA A 182 -6.65 22.09 -3.28
CA ALA A 182 -5.39 21.74 -2.63
C ALA A 182 -4.59 20.72 -3.45
N ALA A 183 -5.26 19.79 -4.13
CA ALA A 183 -4.63 18.82 -5.03
C ALA A 183 -3.90 19.43 -6.23
N VAL A 184 -4.13 20.71 -6.55
CA VAL A 184 -3.37 21.42 -7.59
C VAL A 184 -2.03 21.93 -7.05
N LEU A 185 -1.90 22.15 -5.74
CA LEU A 185 -0.73 22.74 -5.11
C LEU A 185 0.58 21.98 -5.39
N PRO A 186 0.64 20.63 -5.30
CA PRO A 186 1.87 19.89 -5.60
C PRO A 186 2.40 20.14 -7.02
N ALA A 187 1.51 20.18 -8.01
CA ALA A 187 1.89 20.45 -9.40
C ALA A 187 2.40 21.87 -9.60
N LEU A 188 1.80 22.86 -8.92
CA LEU A 188 2.28 24.25 -8.96
C LEU A 188 3.65 24.39 -8.29
N LEU A 189 3.86 23.78 -7.11
CA LEU A 189 5.15 23.79 -6.42
C LEU A 189 6.24 23.08 -7.24
N ALA A 190 5.89 21.95 -7.86
CA ALA A 190 6.76 21.23 -8.78
C ALA A 190 7.17 22.12 -9.96
N TRP A 191 6.22 22.73 -10.66
CA TRP A 191 6.52 23.63 -11.77
C TRP A 191 7.39 24.81 -11.35
N LEU A 192 7.04 25.48 -10.24
CA LEU A 192 7.83 26.60 -9.71
C LEU A 192 9.27 26.20 -9.36
N SER A 193 9.49 24.98 -8.85
CA SER A 193 10.84 24.50 -8.52
C SER A 193 11.77 24.43 -9.74
N LEU A 194 11.22 24.20 -10.93
CA LEU A 194 11.99 24.14 -12.18
C LEU A 194 12.33 25.53 -12.74
N LEU A 195 11.61 26.57 -12.31
CA LEU A 195 11.89 27.96 -12.70
C LEU A 195 12.93 28.62 -11.79
N LEU A 196 13.21 28.00 -10.64
CA LEU A 196 14.16 28.51 -9.67
C LEU A 196 15.58 28.01 -9.97
N PRO A 197 16.63 28.74 -9.51
CA PRO A 197 17.98 28.20 -9.45
C PRO A 197 18.03 26.88 -8.68
N SER A 198 19.05 26.06 -8.93
CA SER A 198 19.09 24.67 -8.45
C SER A 198 18.88 24.51 -6.94
N SER A 199 19.53 25.35 -6.13
CA SER A 199 19.42 25.29 -4.66
C SER A 199 18.00 25.61 -4.15
N PRO A 200 17.42 26.79 -4.44
CA PRO A 200 16.04 27.08 -4.02
C PRO A 200 15.00 26.15 -4.67
N GLY A 201 15.24 25.66 -5.89
CA GLY A 201 14.40 24.65 -6.54
C GLY A 201 14.34 23.34 -5.75
N LEU A 202 15.49 22.80 -5.34
CA LEU A 202 15.57 21.58 -4.53
C LEU A 202 14.93 21.78 -3.15
N MET A 203 15.17 22.93 -2.50
CA MET A 203 14.54 23.27 -1.22
C MET A 203 13.02 23.33 -1.34
N LEU A 204 12.50 23.91 -2.43
CA LEU A 204 11.06 23.97 -2.69
C LEU A 204 10.46 22.57 -2.90
N LEU A 205 11.15 21.67 -3.61
CA LEU A 205 10.71 20.28 -3.75
C LEU A 205 10.69 19.55 -2.41
N ILE A 206 11.74 19.66 -1.59
CA ILE A 206 11.80 19.05 -0.25
C ILE A 206 10.62 19.53 0.59
N ALA A 207 10.39 20.86 0.64
CA ALA A 207 9.25 21.44 1.34
C ALA A 207 7.92 20.92 0.75
N GLY A 208 7.80 20.85 -0.57
CA GLY A 208 6.60 20.35 -1.25
C GLY A 208 6.23 18.92 -0.86
N PHE A 209 7.21 18.00 -0.88
CA PHE A 209 6.99 16.60 -0.45
C PHE A 209 6.58 16.50 1.02
N VAL A 210 7.27 17.22 1.91
CA VAL A 210 7.00 17.18 3.35
C VAL A 210 5.64 17.81 3.68
N LEU A 211 5.35 19.00 3.13
CA LEU A 211 4.10 19.71 3.37
C LEU A 211 2.90 18.95 2.79
N TRP A 212 3.05 18.35 1.61
CA TRP A 212 2.00 17.53 1.03
C TRP A 212 1.73 16.28 1.86
N TRP A 213 2.78 15.58 2.31
CA TRP A 213 2.62 14.44 3.21
C TRP A 213 1.93 14.84 4.53
N LEU A 214 2.31 15.98 5.11
CA LEU A 214 1.65 16.49 6.32
C LEU A 214 0.17 16.81 6.07
N TYR A 215 -0.16 17.42 4.94
CA TYR A 215 -1.54 17.67 4.54
C TYR A 215 -2.33 16.36 4.41
N GLU A 216 -1.80 15.37 3.66
CA GLU A 216 -2.40 14.04 3.51
C GLU A 216 -2.60 13.35 4.86
N TYR A 217 -1.62 13.44 5.76
CA TYR A 217 -1.69 12.85 7.09
C TYR A 217 -2.80 13.51 7.95
N ARG A 218 -2.93 14.84 7.91
CA ARG A 218 -3.94 15.58 8.67
C ARG A 218 -5.38 15.26 8.24
N ILE A 219 -5.59 15.07 6.93
CA ILE A 219 -6.92 14.76 6.39
C ILE A 219 -7.19 13.26 6.31
N SER A 220 -6.20 12.42 6.63
CA SER A 220 -6.25 10.98 6.41
C SER A 220 -7.42 10.27 7.08
N ALA A 221 -7.77 10.68 8.30
CA ALA A 221 -8.92 10.16 9.03
C ALA A 221 -10.25 10.53 8.35
N ARG A 222 -10.33 11.74 7.76
CA ARG A 222 -11.52 12.21 7.02
C ARG A 222 -11.67 11.51 5.68
N LEU A 223 -10.55 11.18 5.03
CA LEU A 223 -10.53 10.50 3.73
C LEU A 223 -10.49 8.97 3.85
N ALA A 224 -10.54 8.43 5.07
CA ALA A 224 -10.47 7.00 5.34
C ALA A 224 -9.29 6.29 4.63
N TYR A 225 -8.13 6.96 4.52
CA TYR A 225 -6.95 6.35 3.89
C TYR A 225 -6.55 5.08 4.64
N ALA A 226 -6.36 3.98 3.90
CA ALA A 226 -5.87 2.74 4.46
C ALA A 226 -4.50 2.94 5.13
N GLY A 227 -4.29 2.36 6.31
CA GLY A 227 -3.07 2.57 7.11
C GLY A 227 -1.78 2.16 6.38
N TRP A 228 -1.84 1.14 5.52
CA TRP A 228 -0.69 0.72 4.70
C TRP A 228 -0.26 1.80 3.71
N TYR A 229 -1.22 2.48 3.08
CA TYR A 229 -0.94 3.56 2.12
C TYR A 229 -0.25 4.71 2.83
N GLN A 230 -0.73 5.10 4.02
CA GLN A 230 -0.08 6.14 4.82
C GLN A 230 1.37 5.79 5.20
N ALA A 231 1.63 4.52 5.54
CA ALA A 231 2.98 4.07 5.84
C ALA A 231 3.91 4.16 4.61
N VAL A 232 3.44 3.74 3.44
CA VAL A 232 4.17 3.86 2.17
C VAL A 232 4.45 5.33 1.84
N ARG A 233 3.45 6.20 1.93
CA ARG A 233 3.58 7.65 1.66
C ARG A 233 4.59 8.31 2.58
N ARG A 234 4.56 7.99 3.87
CA ARG A 234 5.54 8.48 4.84
C ARG A 234 6.96 8.06 4.44
N ASN A 235 7.17 6.76 4.20
CA ASN A 235 8.48 6.23 3.87
C ASN A 235 9.03 6.88 2.59
N LEU A 236 8.22 6.97 1.53
CA LEU A 236 8.63 7.61 0.28
C LEU A 236 8.97 9.09 0.45
N SER A 237 8.13 9.85 1.15
CA SER A 237 8.33 11.31 1.29
C SER A 237 9.62 11.62 2.04
N TRP A 238 9.92 10.87 3.11
CA TRP A 238 11.18 11.02 3.85
C TRP A 238 12.39 10.56 3.05
N THR A 239 12.30 9.43 2.34
CA THR A 239 13.41 8.96 1.50
C THR A 239 13.72 9.94 0.38
N VAL A 240 12.71 10.43 -0.34
CA VAL A 240 12.89 11.42 -1.41
C VAL A 240 13.45 12.73 -0.83
N ALA A 241 12.90 13.25 0.26
CA ALA A 241 13.42 14.45 0.91
C ALA A 241 14.90 14.29 1.31
N GLY A 242 15.29 13.14 1.85
CA GLY A 242 16.68 12.83 2.18
C GLY A 242 17.61 12.79 0.97
N LEU A 243 17.17 12.19 -0.15
CA LEU A 243 17.95 12.13 -1.39
C LEU A 243 18.11 13.50 -2.06
N LEU A 244 17.06 14.33 -2.03
CA LEU A 244 17.13 15.70 -2.51
C LEU A 244 18.01 16.58 -1.62
N LEU A 245 17.95 16.39 -0.30
CA LEU A 245 18.82 17.08 0.65
C LEU A 245 20.29 16.70 0.43
N LEU A 246 20.57 15.42 0.21
CA LEU A 246 21.91 14.96 -0.16
C LEU A 246 22.39 15.67 -1.44
N SER A 247 21.52 15.79 -2.43
CA SER A 247 21.84 16.47 -3.70
C SER A 247 22.15 17.96 -3.51
N LEU A 248 21.50 18.61 -2.53
CA LEU A 248 21.75 20.02 -2.17
C LEU A 248 23.18 20.24 -1.68
N LEU A 249 23.79 19.25 -1.01
CA LEU A 249 25.17 19.33 -0.48
C LEU A 249 26.24 19.40 -1.58
N PHE A 250 25.88 19.03 -2.81
CA PHE A 250 26.78 19.05 -3.97
C PHE A 250 26.63 20.32 -4.81
N ILE A 251 25.77 21.27 -4.40
CA ILE A 251 25.68 22.57 -5.06
C ILE A 251 26.71 23.50 -4.41
N GLN A 252 27.80 23.81 -5.13
CA GLN A 252 28.81 24.81 -4.75
C GLN A 252 28.57 26.16 -5.44
#